data_AF-A0A7X9DII8-F1
#
_entry.id   AF-A0A7X9DII8-F1
#
_cell.length_a   1.000
_cell.length_b   1.000
_cell.length_c   1.000
_cell.angle_alpha   90.00
_cell.angle_beta   90.00
_cell.angle_gamma   90.00
#
_symmetry.space_group_name_H-M   'P 1'
#
loop_
_entity.id
_entity.type
_entity.pdbx_description
1 polymer ?
#
loop_
_entity_poly.entity_id
_entity_poly.type
_entity_poly.pdbx_seq_one_letter_code
_entity_poly.pdbx_strand_id
1 'polypeptide(L)'
;MNEQISINDTTIDSLGECTYPSPLKISKFIDDSQRIAIDIEAHLLEQSFHTTGTIASFENAGPRKKIFFNPETTRAAIVTCGGLCPGINNVIQGIVRMLNFQYGVKTIYGIRYGFEGLVKRYGHSFIELTPAFVHDLHEKGGTVLGSSRGHQDEKEIVATLTEHGINILFIIGGDGSLRGAYDIYQEVKRQKLPIAIVGIPKTIDNDIWFVDKTFGFSTAVSTAAQAIYAAHSEAIGAKNGIGIVRVMGRDAGYIAAYVTLASNEVNYCLVPEVHFD
;
A
#
# COMPACT_ATOMS: atom_id res chain seq x y z
N MET A 1 -18.40 -12.64 8.98
CA MET A 1 -16.99 -12.91 8.59
C MET A 1 -15.98 -12.31 9.57
N ASN A 2 -16.32 -11.25 10.32
CA ASN A 2 -15.52 -10.72 11.44
C ASN A 2 -15.57 -11.56 12.73
N GLU A 3 -16.38 -12.63 12.76
CA GLU A 3 -16.76 -13.34 13.99
C GLU A 3 -15.62 -14.11 14.69
N GLN A 4 -14.40 -14.10 14.15
CA GLN A 4 -13.26 -14.85 14.68
C GLN A 4 -11.95 -14.05 14.77
N ILE A 5 -11.94 -12.75 14.44
CA ILE A 5 -10.71 -11.97 14.50
C ILE A 5 -10.43 -11.61 15.95
N SER A 6 -9.32 -12.11 16.49
CA SER A 6 -8.84 -11.78 17.83
C SER A 6 -7.75 -10.70 17.77
N ILE A 7 -7.39 -10.14 18.94
CA ILE A 7 -6.25 -9.22 19.03
C ILE A 7 -4.94 -9.87 18.55
N ASN A 8 -4.79 -11.18 18.69
CA ASN A 8 -3.57 -11.88 18.26
C ASN A 8 -3.42 -11.84 16.73
N ASP A 9 -4.53 -11.87 15.99
CA ASP A 9 -4.52 -11.83 14.52
C ASP A 9 -4.15 -10.43 13.99
N THR A 10 -4.30 -9.41 14.82
CA THR A 10 -4.07 -8.00 14.48
C THR A 10 -2.91 -7.37 15.25
N THR A 11 -2.13 -8.20 15.96
CA THR A 11 -0.88 -7.76 16.59
C THR A 11 0.23 -7.74 15.55
N ILE A 12 1.00 -6.66 15.53
CA ILE A 12 2.09 -6.46 14.57
C ILE A 12 3.39 -6.97 15.20
N ASP A 13 4.08 -7.84 14.47
CA ASP A 13 5.37 -8.36 14.88
C ASP A 13 6.41 -7.24 15.04
N SER A 14 7.14 -7.27 16.15
CA SER A 14 8.25 -6.36 16.43
C SER A 14 9.60 -7.04 16.19
N LEU A 15 10.60 -6.25 15.74
CA LEU A 15 11.99 -6.68 15.60
C LEU A 15 12.74 -6.78 16.94
N GLY A 16 12.13 -6.32 18.04
CA GLY A 16 12.71 -6.36 19.38
C GLY A 16 12.43 -5.08 20.18
N GLU A 17 13.20 -4.86 21.24
CA GLU A 17 13.05 -3.66 22.06
C GLU A 17 13.53 -2.41 21.31
N CYS A 18 12.66 -1.38 21.26
CA CYS A 18 13.01 -0.07 20.72
C CYS A 18 13.79 0.76 21.74
N THR A 19 15.09 1.00 21.48
CA THR A 19 15.97 1.70 22.43
C THR A 19 16.33 3.12 22.02
N TYR A 20 16.34 3.44 20.72
CA TYR A 20 16.74 4.76 20.22
C TYR A 20 15.63 5.78 20.42
N PRO A 21 15.91 7.00 20.92
CA PRO A 21 14.91 8.05 20.97
C PRO A 21 14.51 8.50 19.57
N SER A 22 13.21 8.73 19.36
CA SER A 22 12.71 9.28 18.10
C SER A 22 13.21 10.71 17.90
N PRO A 23 13.73 11.08 16.70
CA PRO A 23 14.20 12.44 16.42
C PRO A 23 13.06 13.45 16.23
N LEU A 24 11.81 12.98 16.17
CA LEU A 24 10.65 13.83 15.90
C LEU A 24 10.38 14.82 17.02
N LYS A 25 10.19 16.09 16.64
CA LYS A 25 9.81 17.18 17.55
C LYS A 25 8.30 17.44 17.45
N ILE A 26 7.52 16.54 18.06
CA ILE A 26 6.06 16.58 18.02
C ILE A 26 5.46 16.53 19.44
N SER A 27 4.22 17.00 19.57
CA SER A 27 3.52 17.05 20.86
C SER A 27 2.90 15.73 21.28
N LYS A 28 2.55 14.85 20.34
CA LYS A 28 1.86 13.58 20.61
C LYS A 28 2.57 12.41 19.94
N PHE A 29 2.97 11.44 20.76
CA PHE A 29 3.40 10.12 20.33
C PHE A 29 2.30 9.11 20.62
N ILE A 30 2.27 8.04 19.83
CA ILE A 30 1.35 6.92 20.02
C ILE A 30 2.04 5.86 20.87
N ASP A 31 1.28 5.27 21.79
CA ASP A 31 1.71 4.16 22.63
C ASP A 31 1.21 2.85 22.03
N ASP A 32 1.96 1.76 22.20
CA ASP A 32 1.62 0.45 21.61
C ASP A 32 0.34 -0.15 22.20
N SER A 33 -0.11 0.32 23.37
CA SER A 33 -1.43 -0.04 23.93
C SER A 33 -2.62 0.67 23.25
N GLN A 34 -2.38 1.72 22.45
CA GLN A 34 -3.46 2.43 21.76
C GLN A 34 -3.93 1.61 20.56
N ARG A 35 -5.17 1.15 20.61
CA ARG A 35 -5.82 0.37 19.56
C ARG A 35 -7.10 1.04 19.07
N ILE A 36 -7.47 0.74 17.83
CA ILE A 36 -8.71 1.21 17.20
C ILE A 36 -9.57 -0.03 16.94
N ALA A 37 -10.82 -0.02 17.39
CA ALA A 37 -11.74 -1.13 17.17
C ALA A 37 -11.97 -1.36 15.66
N ILE A 38 -12.07 -2.62 15.24
CA ILE A 38 -12.34 -2.99 13.84
C ILE A 38 -13.78 -2.62 13.47
N ASP A 39 -14.70 -2.94 14.37
CA ASP A 39 -16.12 -2.65 14.23
C ASP A 39 -16.53 -1.50 15.15
N ILE A 40 -17.55 -0.75 14.74
CA ILE A 40 -18.15 0.34 15.55
C ILE A 40 -19.59 0.01 15.97
N GLU A 41 -20.15 -1.07 15.44
CA GLU A 41 -21.50 -1.50 15.77
C GLU A 41 -21.50 -2.22 17.13
N ALA A 42 -22.36 -1.76 18.05
CA ALA A 42 -22.38 -2.23 19.43
C ALA A 42 -22.51 -3.76 19.54
N HIS A 43 -23.39 -4.36 18.72
CA HIS A 43 -23.62 -5.81 18.76
C HIS A 43 -22.39 -6.63 18.31
N LEU A 44 -21.60 -6.13 17.35
CA LEU A 44 -20.37 -6.79 16.90
C LEU A 44 -19.25 -6.66 17.95
N LEU A 45 -19.16 -5.50 18.61
CA LEU A 45 -18.24 -5.28 19.72
C LEU A 45 -18.53 -6.22 20.90
N GLU A 46 -19.80 -6.34 21.29
CA GLU A 46 -20.25 -7.26 22.33
C GLU A 46 -19.95 -8.71 21.94
N GLN A 47 -20.26 -9.12 20.71
CA GLN A 47 -19.98 -10.47 20.20
C GLN A 47 -18.48 -10.78 20.22
N SER A 48 -17.63 -9.86 19.77
CA SER A 48 -16.17 -9.99 19.83
C SER A 48 -15.70 -10.23 21.26
N PHE A 49 -16.20 -9.41 22.20
CA PHE A 49 -15.83 -9.51 23.61
C PHE A 49 -16.30 -10.83 24.23
N HIS A 50 -17.52 -11.27 23.93
CA HIS A 50 -18.05 -12.55 24.41
C HIS A 50 -17.28 -13.76 23.86
N THR A 51 -16.84 -13.70 22.60
CA THR A 51 -16.20 -14.82 21.91
C THR A 51 -14.72 -14.93 22.27
N THR A 52 -14.01 -13.80 22.34
CA THR A 52 -12.53 -13.78 22.48
C THR A 52 -12.05 -13.23 23.82
N GLY A 53 -12.95 -12.67 24.64
CA GLY A 53 -12.61 -11.93 25.86
C GLY A 53 -12.06 -10.52 25.58
N THR A 54 -12.00 -10.10 24.32
CA THR A 54 -11.41 -8.81 23.90
C THR A 54 -12.19 -8.18 22.75
N ILE A 55 -12.01 -6.87 22.56
CA ILE A 55 -12.52 -6.18 21.38
C ILE A 55 -11.49 -6.33 20.26
N ALA A 56 -11.91 -6.93 19.15
CA ALA A 56 -11.15 -6.99 17.92
C ALA A 56 -10.76 -5.57 17.50
N SER A 57 -9.45 -5.32 17.40
CA SER A 57 -8.92 -3.97 17.22
C SER A 57 -7.58 -4.02 16.50
N PHE A 58 -7.25 -2.98 15.75
CA PHE A 58 -5.93 -2.78 15.14
C PHE A 58 -5.04 -1.91 16.02
N GLU A 59 -3.73 -2.12 15.94
CA GLU A 59 -2.75 -1.19 16.51
C GLU A 59 -2.83 0.17 15.83
N ASN A 60 -2.80 1.24 16.63
CA ASN A 60 -2.85 2.58 16.07
C ASN A 60 -1.49 2.95 15.44
N ALA A 61 -1.52 3.28 14.15
CA ALA A 61 -0.35 3.77 13.44
C ALA A 61 0.06 5.17 13.95
N GLY A 62 1.36 5.43 14.00
CA GLY A 62 1.86 6.75 14.34
C GLY A 62 3.25 6.75 14.95
N PRO A 63 3.83 7.94 15.16
CA PRO A 63 5.18 8.07 15.68
C PRO A 63 5.28 7.54 17.11
N ARG A 64 6.32 6.73 17.37
CA ARG A 64 6.67 6.21 18.70
C ARG A 64 7.77 7.06 19.34
N LYS A 65 7.80 7.11 20.68
CA LYS A 65 8.84 7.84 21.44
C LYS A 65 10.22 7.22 21.29
N LYS A 66 10.27 5.89 21.18
CA LYS A 66 11.47 5.12 20.90
C LYS A 66 11.29 4.36 19.60
N ILE A 67 12.38 4.17 18.86
CA ILE A 67 12.45 3.46 17.58
C ILE A 67 13.53 2.38 17.64
N PHE A 68 13.39 1.36 16.79
CA PHE A 68 14.30 0.22 16.76
C PHE A 68 15.61 0.53 16.02
N PHE A 69 15.54 1.27 14.91
CA PHE A 69 16.70 1.57 14.09
C PHE A 69 17.32 2.93 14.46
N ASN A 70 18.66 3.01 14.50
CA ASN A 70 19.37 4.28 14.58
C ASN A 70 19.29 5.00 13.22
N PRO A 71 18.66 6.19 13.13
CA PRO A 71 18.49 6.84 11.83
C PRO A 71 19.80 7.20 11.11
N GLU A 72 20.89 7.44 11.84
CA GLU A 72 22.19 7.82 11.25
C GLU A 72 22.82 6.70 10.42
N THR A 73 22.60 5.44 10.82
CA THR A 73 23.17 4.26 10.16
C THR A 73 22.14 3.48 9.35
N THR A 74 20.86 3.85 9.45
CA THR A 74 19.77 3.18 8.74
C THR A 74 19.89 3.35 7.24
N ARG A 75 19.67 2.27 6.50
CA ARG A 75 19.47 2.28 5.05
C ARG A 75 18.07 1.76 4.73
N ALA A 76 17.33 2.54 3.95
CA ALA A 76 16.00 2.16 3.49
C ALA A 76 16.01 1.83 2.00
N ALA A 77 15.12 0.96 1.56
CA ALA A 77 14.84 0.68 0.16
C ALA A 77 13.34 0.78 -0.11
N ILE A 78 12.97 1.24 -1.30
CA ILE A 78 11.59 1.35 -1.76
C ILE A 78 11.47 0.57 -3.07
N VAL A 79 10.47 -0.30 -3.18
CA VAL A 79 10.17 -1.07 -4.38
C VAL A 79 8.70 -0.90 -4.75
N THR A 80 8.43 -0.79 -6.06
CA THR A 80 7.06 -0.74 -6.59
C THR A 80 6.78 -1.94 -7.47
N CYS A 81 5.72 -2.68 -7.17
CA CYS A 81 5.39 -3.95 -7.82
C CYS A 81 3.96 -3.95 -8.41
N GLY A 82 3.74 -4.77 -9.42
CA GLY A 82 2.43 -4.99 -10.02
C GLY A 82 1.97 -3.89 -10.99
N GLY A 83 0.65 -3.80 -11.20
CA GLY A 83 0.05 -2.78 -12.07
C GLY A 83 0.19 -1.37 -11.50
N LEU A 84 0.28 -0.38 -12.38
CA LEU A 84 0.40 1.02 -11.98
C LEU A 84 -0.93 1.57 -11.45
N CYS A 85 -0.84 2.55 -10.56
CA CYS A 85 -1.98 3.36 -10.13
C CYS A 85 -1.55 4.82 -9.94
N PRO A 86 -2.50 5.77 -9.97
CA PRO A 86 -2.22 7.14 -9.58
C PRO A 86 -1.71 7.21 -8.14
N GLY A 87 -0.68 8.03 -7.89
CA GLY A 87 -0.17 8.30 -6.55
C GLY A 87 1.06 7.52 -6.10
N ILE A 88 1.55 6.52 -6.87
CA ILE A 88 2.75 5.75 -6.49
C ILE A 88 3.96 6.68 -6.26
N ASN A 89 4.18 7.62 -7.18
CA ASN A 89 5.24 8.61 -7.06
C ASN A 89 5.07 9.52 -5.83
N ASN A 90 3.82 9.87 -5.45
CA ASN A 90 3.54 10.62 -4.22
C ASN A 90 3.93 9.81 -2.97
N VAL A 91 3.66 8.50 -2.97
CA VAL A 91 4.06 7.60 -1.87
C VAL A 91 5.58 7.55 -1.75
N ILE A 92 6.30 7.33 -2.86
CA ILE A 92 7.77 7.33 -2.88
C ILE A 92 8.30 8.65 -2.33
N GLN A 93 7.80 9.78 -2.85
CA GLN A 93 8.21 11.11 -2.43
C GLN A 93 7.94 11.35 -0.94
N GLY A 94 6.78 10.93 -0.43
CA GLY A 94 6.40 11.04 0.98
C GLY A 94 7.32 10.26 1.90
N ILE A 95 7.63 9.00 1.55
CA ILE A 95 8.56 8.16 2.31
C ILE A 95 9.95 8.79 2.35
N VAL A 96 10.49 9.20 1.19
CA VAL A 96 11.83 9.78 1.08
C VAL A 96 11.94 11.07 1.89
N ARG A 97 10.96 11.97 1.77
CA ARG A 97 10.95 13.23 2.53
C ARG A 97 10.83 12.97 4.04
N MET A 98 9.99 12.03 4.46
CA MET A 98 9.82 11.69 5.88
C MET A 98 11.12 11.11 6.46
N LEU A 99 11.70 10.11 5.81
CA LEU A 99 12.95 9.47 6.23
C LEU A 99 14.09 10.49 6.30
N ASN A 100 14.24 11.32 5.27
CA ASN A 100 15.36 12.25 5.20
C ASN A 100 15.19 13.48 6.12
N PHE A 101 14.07 14.20 6.02
CA PHE A 101 13.90 15.46 6.73
C PHE A 101 13.52 15.29 8.19
N GLN A 102 12.71 14.28 8.52
CA GLN A 102 12.18 14.11 9.87
C GLN A 102 12.96 13.09 10.70
N TYR A 103 13.40 12.00 10.06
CA TYR A 103 14.17 10.98 10.74
C TYR A 103 15.68 11.13 10.57
N GLY A 104 16.17 11.87 9.57
CA GLY A 104 17.61 12.03 9.32
C GLY A 104 18.28 10.85 8.62
N VAL A 105 17.49 9.92 8.06
CA VAL A 105 17.98 8.78 7.27
C VAL A 105 18.50 9.28 5.92
N LYS A 106 19.81 9.15 5.70
CA LYS A 106 20.49 9.69 4.51
C LYS A 106 20.51 8.72 3.33
N THR A 107 20.57 7.42 3.61
CA THR A 107 20.73 6.39 2.57
C THR A 107 19.39 5.76 2.25
N ILE A 108 18.79 6.16 1.12
CA ILE A 108 17.48 5.66 0.68
C ILE A 108 17.63 5.23 -0.77
N TYR A 109 17.31 3.97 -1.05
CA TYR A 109 17.41 3.38 -2.38
C TYR A 109 16.04 3.15 -3.01
N GLY A 110 15.98 3.30 -4.32
CA GLY A 110 14.89 2.85 -5.17
C GLY A 110 15.28 1.57 -5.89
N ILE A 111 14.47 0.54 -5.71
CA ILE A 111 14.62 -0.76 -6.38
C ILE A 111 13.84 -0.71 -7.69
N ARG A 112 14.54 -0.94 -8.80
CA ARG A 112 13.93 -0.82 -10.13
C ARG A 112 13.17 -2.08 -10.53
N TYR A 113 12.05 -1.89 -11.23
CA TYR A 113 11.29 -2.97 -11.86
C TYR A 113 10.81 -4.06 -10.88
N GLY A 114 10.21 -3.66 -9.75
CA GLY A 114 9.64 -4.61 -8.80
C GLY A 114 10.68 -5.50 -8.12
N PHE A 115 10.28 -6.72 -7.76
CA PHE A 115 11.18 -7.67 -7.10
C PHE A 115 12.32 -8.15 -7.99
N GLU A 116 12.22 -8.04 -9.32
CA GLU A 116 13.34 -8.33 -10.23
C GLU A 116 14.56 -7.44 -9.92
N GLY A 117 14.34 -6.23 -9.43
CA GLY A 117 15.41 -5.33 -9.01
C GLY A 117 16.24 -5.84 -7.84
N LEU A 118 15.74 -6.82 -7.08
CA LEU A 118 16.45 -7.44 -5.95
C LEU A 118 17.12 -8.75 -6.34
N VAL A 119 17.03 -9.16 -7.61
CA VAL A 119 17.56 -10.42 -8.10
C VAL A 119 18.72 -10.14 -9.05
N LYS A 120 19.93 -10.58 -8.65
CA LYS A 120 21.20 -10.23 -9.32
C LYS A 120 21.25 -10.58 -10.80
N ARG A 121 20.63 -11.70 -11.22
CA ARG A 121 20.67 -12.17 -12.61
C ARG A 121 20.06 -11.18 -13.61
N TYR A 122 19.16 -10.30 -13.17
CA TYR A 122 18.57 -9.28 -14.04
C TYR A 122 19.46 -8.02 -14.17
N GLY A 123 20.49 -7.88 -13.34
CA GLY A 123 21.52 -6.83 -13.48
C GLY A 123 21.01 -5.40 -13.26
N HIS A 124 19.89 -5.22 -12.54
CA HIS A 124 19.37 -3.90 -12.22
C HIS A 124 20.18 -3.23 -11.11
N SER A 125 20.59 -1.99 -11.32
CA SER A 125 21.20 -1.16 -10.27
C SER A 125 20.15 -0.45 -9.43
N PHE A 126 20.43 -0.29 -8.14
CA PHE A 126 19.63 0.56 -7.26
C PHE A 126 19.84 2.02 -7.65
N ILE A 127 18.80 2.84 -7.47
CA ILE A 127 18.91 4.29 -7.63
C ILE A 127 18.92 4.96 -6.27
N GLU A 128 19.70 6.01 -6.09
CA GLU A 128 19.67 6.80 -4.87
C GLU A 128 18.48 7.78 -4.90
N LEU A 129 17.65 7.73 -3.86
CA LEU A 129 16.47 8.58 -3.72
C LEU A 129 16.75 9.72 -2.73
N THR A 130 17.14 10.87 -3.27
CA THR A 130 17.36 12.09 -2.49
C THR A 130 16.11 12.98 -2.47
N PRO A 131 15.94 13.89 -1.50
CA PRO A 131 14.84 14.86 -1.51
C PRO A 131 14.76 15.71 -2.79
N ALA A 132 15.91 16.00 -3.40
CA ALA A 132 16.00 16.70 -4.67
C ALA A 132 15.50 15.83 -5.83
N PHE A 133 15.92 14.56 -5.88
CA PHE A 133 15.45 13.60 -6.89
C PHE A 133 13.92 13.44 -6.86
N VAL A 134 13.33 13.40 -5.65
CA VAL A 134 11.89 13.18 -5.50
C VAL A 134 11.04 14.46 -5.56
N HIS A 135 11.61 15.64 -5.81
CA HIS A 135 10.92 16.92 -5.60
C HIS A 135 9.58 17.03 -6.36
N ASP A 136 9.59 16.68 -7.64
CA ASP A 136 8.45 16.84 -8.57
C ASP A 136 7.78 15.51 -8.94
N LEU A 137 8.04 14.44 -8.19
CA LEU A 137 7.48 13.13 -8.52
C LEU A 137 5.95 13.11 -8.42
N HIS A 138 5.38 13.83 -7.46
CA HIS A 138 3.93 13.98 -7.29
C HIS A 138 3.18 14.54 -8.52
N GLU A 139 3.87 15.21 -9.44
CA GLU A 139 3.29 15.72 -10.68
C GLU A 139 3.25 14.66 -11.80
N LYS A 140 3.94 13.54 -11.62
CA LYS A 140 4.12 12.52 -12.66
C LYS A 140 3.32 11.26 -12.34
N GLY A 141 2.57 10.79 -13.33
CA GLY A 141 1.94 9.46 -13.29
C GLY A 141 2.95 8.31 -13.28
N GLY A 142 2.46 7.09 -13.00
CA GLY A 142 3.29 5.89 -12.97
C GLY A 142 4.23 5.84 -11.77
N THR A 143 5.41 5.24 -11.97
CA THR A 143 6.48 5.11 -10.96
C THR A 143 7.83 5.39 -11.58
N VAL A 144 8.64 6.22 -10.93
CA VAL A 144 10.03 6.49 -11.33
C VAL A 144 10.93 5.26 -11.26
N LEU A 145 10.55 4.25 -10.47
CA LEU A 145 11.31 3.01 -10.30
C LEU A 145 11.07 1.99 -11.41
N GLY A 146 10.01 2.16 -12.20
CA GLY A 146 9.45 1.06 -12.97
C GLY A 146 8.80 0.01 -12.06
N SER A 147 8.02 -0.89 -12.65
CA SER A 147 7.34 -1.96 -11.94
C SER A 147 7.37 -3.23 -12.78
N SER A 148 7.36 -4.39 -12.13
CA SER A 148 7.20 -5.67 -12.80
C SER A 148 6.18 -6.55 -12.07
N ARG A 149 5.79 -7.64 -12.73
CA ARG A 149 4.96 -8.70 -12.16
C ARG A 149 5.78 -9.98 -12.13
N GLY A 150 5.59 -10.76 -11.09
CA GLY A 150 6.23 -12.06 -10.97
C GLY A 150 6.71 -12.30 -9.55
N HIS A 151 6.60 -13.55 -9.12
CA HIS A 151 7.25 -14.01 -7.91
C HIS A 151 8.75 -14.18 -8.19
N GLN A 152 9.57 -13.91 -7.19
CA GLN A 152 11.02 -14.04 -7.21
C GLN A 152 11.44 -14.76 -5.93
N ASP A 153 12.54 -15.52 -5.97
CA ASP A 153 13.03 -16.29 -4.83
C ASP A 153 13.35 -15.36 -3.65
N GLU A 154 12.65 -15.54 -2.54
CA GLU A 154 12.80 -14.75 -1.32
C GLU A 154 14.22 -14.82 -0.75
N LYS A 155 14.95 -15.92 -0.94
CA LYS A 155 16.34 -16.07 -0.48
C LYS A 155 17.29 -15.20 -1.26
N GLU A 156 17.11 -15.11 -2.59
CA GLU A 156 17.89 -14.19 -3.42
C GLU A 156 17.62 -12.74 -3.03
N ILE A 157 16.36 -12.40 -2.78
CA ILE A 157 15.97 -11.07 -2.32
C ILE A 157 16.64 -10.73 -0.99
N VAL A 158 16.50 -11.60 0.02
CA VAL A 158 17.04 -11.38 1.36
C VAL A 158 18.58 -11.32 1.34
N ALA A 159 19.24 -12.12 0.50
CA ALA A 159 20.67 -12.03 0.28
C ALA A 159 21.09 -10.66 -0.27
N THR A 160 20.37 -10.14 -1.27
CA THR A 160 20.61 -8.82 -1.85
C THR A 160 20.37 -7.70 -0.82
N LEU A 161 19.29 -7.78 -0.03
CA LEU A 161 19.02 -6.81 1.04
C LEU A 161 20.15 -6.77 2.07
N THR A 162 20.63 -7.95 2.47
CA THR A 162 21.73 -8.09 3.45
C THR A 162 23.05 -7.52 2.91
N GLU A 163 23.40 -7.84 1.67
CA GLU A 163 24.61 -7.34 1.00
C GLU A 163 24.63 -5.81 0.88
N HIS A 164 23.48 -5.20 0.60
CA HIS A 164 23.36 -3.73 0.51
C HIS A 164 23.20 -3.06 1.90
N GLY A 165 23.05 -3.86 2.96
CA GLY A 165 22.82 -3.40 4.33
C GLY A 165 21.48 -2.70 4.52
N ILE A 166 20.44 -3.12 3.80
CA ILE A 166 19.09 -2.55 3.91
C ILE A 166 18.46 -2.95 5.24
N ASN A 167 18.01 -1.97 6.01
CA ASN A 167 17.33 -2.17 7.29
C ASN A 167 15.80 -2.11 7.15
N ILE A 168 15.29 -1.35 6.18
CA ILE A 168 13.85 -1.17 5.98
C ILE A 168 13.54 -1.29 4.50
N LEU A 169 12.68 -2.24 4.12
CA LEU A 169 12.16 -2.38 2.76
C LEU A 169 10.68 -1.98 2.73
N PHE A 170 10.37 -0.90 2.01
CA PHE A 170 9.01 -0.48 1.72
C PHE A 170 8.56 -1.08 0.38
N ILE A 171 7.47 -1.85 0.41
CA ILE A 171 6.93 -2.56 -0.75
C ILE A 171 5.58 -1.96 -1.10
N ILE A 172 5.51 -1.25 -2.23
CA ILE A 172 4.28 -0.64 -2.73
C ILE A 172 3.68 -1.58 -3.78
N GLY A 173 2.55 -2.22 -3.48
CA GLY A 173 2.03 -3.29 -4.32
C GLY A 173 0.63 -3.77 -3.95
N GLY A 174 -0.01 -4.50 -4.87
CA GLY A 174 -1.30 -5.15 -4.59
C GLY A 174 -1.12 -6.52 -3.92
N ASP A 175 -2.19 -7.30 -3.82
CA ASP A 175 -2.22 -8.58 -3.08
C ASP A 175 -1.07 -9.53 -3.40
N GLY A 176 -0.79 -9.77 -4.68
CA GLY A 176 0.31 -10.65 -5.07
C GLY A 176 1.69 -10.15 -4.60
N SER A 177 1.88 -8.84 -4.55
CA SER A 177 3.10 -8.22 -4.04
C SER A 177 3.17 -8.25 -2.52
N LEU A 178 2.04 -8.11 -1.82
CA LEU A 178 1.97 -8.22 -0.36
C LEU A 178 2.13 -9.66 0.11
N ARG A 179 1.68 -10.66 -0.67
CA ARG A 179 2.03 -12.07 -0.45
C ARG A 179 3.54 -12.28 -0.56
N GLY A 180 4.17 -11.78 -1.62
CA GLY A 180 5.63 -11.82 -1.74
C GLY A 180 6.35 -11.07 -0.61
N ALA A 181 5.80 -9.95 -0.13
CA ALA A 181 6.31 -9.26 1.05
C ALA A 181 6.27 -10.13 2.30
N TYR A 182 5.20 -10.90 2.50
CA TYR A 182 5.08 -11.85 3.59
C TYR A 182 6.10 -12.98 3.48
N ASP A 183 6.33 -13.53 2.29
CA ASP A 183 7.34 -14.57 2.05
C ASP A 183 8.75 -14.06 2.39
N ILE A 184 9.09 -12.85 1.95
CA ILE A 184 10.36 -12.16 2.30
C ILE A 184 10.47 -11.96 3.81
N TYR A 185 9.40 -11.51 4.46
CA TYR A 185 9.35 -11.32 5.91
C TYR A 185 9.58 -12.63 6.67
N GLN A 186 8.97 -13.75 6.24
CA GLN A 186 9.19 -15.06 6.86
C GLN A 186 10.65 -15.49 6.73
N GLU A 187 11.27 -15.26 5.57
CA GLU A 187 12.68 -15.58 5.36
C GLU A 187 13.62 -14.71 6.22
N VAL A 188 13.34 -13.40 6.31
CA VAL A 188 14.05 -12.48 7.23
C VAL A 188 13.93 -12.94 8.69
N LYS A 189 12.71 -13.32 9.12
CA LYS A 189 12.44 -13.81 10.48
C LYS A 189 13.17 -15.12 10.75
N ARG A 190 13.16 -16.06 9.79
CA ARG A 190 13.88 -17.34 9.88
C ARG A 190 15.38 -17.14 10.07
N GLN A 191 15.97 -16.17 9.36
CA GLN A 191 17.38 -15.81 9.48
C GLN A 191 17.69 -14.88 10.67
N LYS A 192 16.67 -14.40 11.40
CA LYS A 192 16.78 -13.42 12.50
C LYS A 192 17.50 -12.15 12.08
N LEU A 193 17.27 -11.70 10.86
CA LEU A 193 17.88 -10.48 10.33
C LEU A 193 17.11 -9.25 10.84
N PRO A 194 17.81 -8.18 11.25
CA PRO A 194 17.17 -6.93 11.69
C PRO A 194 16.72 -6.10 10.48
N ILE A 195 15.77 -6.64 9.70
CA ILE A 195 15.23 -5.99 8.49
C ILE A 195 13.71 -5.86 8.67
N ALA A 196 13.19 -4.64 8.61
CA ALA A 196 11.75 -4.39 8.60
C ALA A 196 11.21 -4.50 7.17
N ILE A 197 10.17 -5.31 6.99
CA ILE A 197 9.42 -5.41 5.74
C ILE A 197 8.10 -4.67 5.92
N VAL A 198 7.89 -3.59 5.17
CA VAL A 198 6.73 -2.70 5.31
C VAL A 198 5.92 -2.73 4.02
N GLY A 199 4.74 -3.35 4.05
CA GLY A 199 3.80 -3.37 2.94
C GLY A 199 2.96 -2.10 2.86
N ILE A 200 2.86 -1.50 1.67
CA ILE A 200 1.99 -0.36 1.39
C ILE A 200 0.96 -0.82 0.34
N PRO A 201 -0.29 -1.06 0.77
CA PRO A 201 -1.31 -1.63 -0.09
C PRO A 201 -1.66 -0.70 -1.25
N LYS A 202 -1.59 -1.25 -2.47
CA LYS A 202 -1.81 -0.54 -3.73
C LYS A 202 -2.79 -1.28 -4.62
N THR A 203 -4.03 -0.80 -4.64
CA THR A 203 -5.07 -1.19 -5.59
C THR A 203 -5.82 0.06 -6.04
N ILE A 204 -6.28 0.09 -7.29
CA ILE A 204 -7.24 1.12 -7.73
C ILE A 204 -8.67 0.66 -7.49
N ASP A 205 -8.90 -0.64 -7.31
CA ASP A 205 -10.23 -1.22 -7.24
C ASP A 205 -10.85 -1.03 -5.84
N ASN A 206 -10.07 -0.58 -4.85
CA ASN A 206 -10.49 -0.36 -3.46
C ASN A 206 -11.05 -1.62 -2.76
N ASP A 207 -10.43 -2.75 -3.05
CA ASP A 207 -10.84 -4.10 -2.69
C ASP A 207 -10.01 -4.73 -1.56
N ILE A 208 -9.30 -3.90 -0.79
CA ILE A 208 -8.48 -4.37 0.33
C ILE A 208 -9.30 -4.35 1.61
N TRP A 209 -9.33 -5.50 2.28
CA TRP A 209 -10.08 -5.66 3.52
C TRP A 209 -9.55 -4.73 4.60
N PHE A 210 -10.46 -4.25 5.45
CA PHE A 210 -10.18 -3.32 6.56
C PHE A 210 -9.61 -1.96 6.13
N VAL A 211 -9.59 -1.67 4.83
CA VAL A 211 -9.15 -0.38 4.28
C VAL A 211 -10.33 0.26 3.57
N ASP A 212 -10.89 1.29 4.19
CA ASP A 212 -12.03 2.03 3.59
C ASP A 212 -11.66 2.65 2.25
N LYS A 213 -10.42 3.14 2.14
CA LYS A 213 -9.95 3.86 0.96
C LYS A 213 -8.47 3.68 0.68
N THR A 214 -8.18 3.22 -0.52
CA THR A 214 -6.84 3.03 -1.07
C THR A 214 -6.45 4.21 -1.96
N PHE A 215 -5.15 4.50 -2.03
CA PHE A 215 -4.67 5.61 -2.84
C PHE A 215 -4.83 5.32 -4.34
N GLY A 216 -5.15 6.34 -5.11
CA GLY A 216 -5.42 6.23 -6.55
C GLY A 216 -6.87 5.92 -6.91
N PHE A 217 -7.68 5.35 -5.99
CA PHE A 217 -9.10 5.06 -6.23
C PHE A 217 -9.90 6.30 -6.65
N SER A 218 -9.83 7.40 -5.88
CA SER A 218 -10.58 8.62 -6.23
C SER A 218 -10.16 9.24 -7.55
N THR A 219 -8.86 9.20 -7.87
CA THR A 219 -8.39 9.65 -9.18
C THR A 219 -8.94 8.77 -10.29
N ALA A 220 -8.98 7.45 -10.10
CA ALA A 220 -9.57 6.52 -11.05
C ALA A 220 -11.08 6.80 -11.27
N VAL A 221 -11.83 7.06 -10.20
CA VAL A 221 -13.25 7.47 -10.28
C VAL A 221 -13.40 8.77 -11.07
N SER A 222 -12.62 9.81 -10.77
CA SER A 222 -12.68 11.08 -11.51
C SER A 222 -12.34 10.92 -13.00
N THR A 223 -11.33 10.12 -13.35
CA THR A 223 -10.98 9.84 -14.75
C THR A 223 -12.05 9.02 -15.45
N ALA A 224 -12.63 8.01 -14.78
CA ALA A 224 -13.70 7.21 -15.33
C ALA A 224 -14.98 8.04 -15.59
N ALA A 225 -15.29 9.00 -14.71
CA ALA A 225 -16.40 9.93 -14.93
C ALA A 225 -16.22 10.74 -16.22
N GLN A 226 -15.02 11.26 -16.48
CA GLN A 226 -14.72 11.98 -17.73
C GLN A 226 -14.94 11.11 -18.97
N ALA A 227 -14.52 9.85 -18.94
CA ALA A 227 -14.74 8.90 -20.03
C ALA A 227 -16.24 8.63 -20.27
N ILE A 228 -17.01 8.52 -19.19
CA ILE A 228 -18.47 8.32 -19.27
C ILE A 228 -19.16 9.54 -19.87
N TYR A 229 -18.81 10.77 -19.46
CA TYR A 229 -19.40 11.98 -20.04
C TYR A 229 -19.13 12.09 -21.55
N ALA A 230 -17.93 11.72 -22.00
CA ALA A 230 -17.60 11.68 -23.42
C ALA A 230 -18.48 10.65 -24.16
N ALA A 231 -18.58 9.42 -23.64
CA ALA A 231 -19.40 8.37 -24.26
C ALA A 231 -20.90 8.71 -24.27
N HIS A 232 -21.40 9.35 -23.23
CA HIS A 232 -22.78 9.81 -23.15
C HIS A 232 -23.08 10.87 -24.24
N SER A 233 -22.17 11.82 -24.43
CA SER A 233 -22.31 12.86 -25.48
C SER A 233 -22.39 12.24 -26.88
N GLU A 234 -21.59 11.22 -27.16
CA GLU A 234 -21.65 10.45 -28.41
C GLU A 234 -22.96 9.68 -28.56
N ALA A 235 -23.45 9.04 -27.49
CA ALA A 235 -24.68 8.27 -27.51
C ALA A 235 -25.91 9.14 -27.81
N ILE A 236 -25.99 10.35 -27.22
CA ILE A 236 -27.06 11.32 -27.51
C ILE A 236 -26.99 11.83 -28.96
N GLY A 237 -25.78 11.99 -29.51
CA GLY A 237 -25.57 12.50 -30.87
C GLY A 237 -26.04 11.55 -31.98
N ALA A 238 -26.28 10.27 -31.66
CA ALA A 238 -26.67 9.24 -32.63
C ALA A 238 -28.11 8.77 -32.42
N LYS A 239 -28.85 8.58 -33.52
CA LYS A 239 -30.17 7.91 -33.47
C LYS A 239 -29.98 6.48 -32.95
N ASN A 240 -30.59 6.16 -31.82
CA ASN A 240 -30.40 4.88 -31.09
C ASN A 240 -28.95 4.61 -30.66
N GLY A 241 -28.18 5.66 -30.33
CA GLY A 241 -26.80 5.53 -29.87
C GLY A 241 -26.67 4.80 -28.53
N ILE A 242 -25.65 3.94 -28.41
CA ILE A 242 -25.29 3.25 -27.17
C ILE A 242 -23.81 3.50 -26.90
N GLY A 243 -23.49 4.12 -25.75
CA GLY A 243 -22.13 4.29 -25.27
C GLY A 243 -21.76 3.16 -24.31
N ILE A 244 -20.71 2.40 -24.62
CA ILE A 244 -20.18 1.35 -23.74
C ILE A 244 -18.81 1.80 -23.24
N VAL A 245 -18.69 1.97 -21.92
CA VAL A 245 -17.43 2.36 -21.26
C VAL A 245 -16.98 1.26 -20.32
N ARG A 246 -15.82 0.66 -20.61
CA ARG A 246 -15.17 -0.27 -19.68
C ARG A 246 -14.31 0.51 -18.68
N VAL A 247 -14.63 0.37 -17.40
CA VAL A 247 -13.82 0.88 -16.29
C VAL A 247 -13.02 -0.25 -15.64
N MET A 248 -12.19 0.09 -14.65
CA MET A 248 -11.45 -0.87 -13.83
C MET A 248 -12.39 -1.55 -12.82
N GLY A 249 -11.89 -2.54 -12.07
CA GLY A 249 -12.70 -3.40 -11.22
C GLY A 249 -12.57 -4.87 -11.63
N ARG A 250 -11.44 -5.50 -11.32
CA ARG A 250 -11.20 -6.90 -11.70
C ARG A 250 -12.22 -7.84 -11.05
N ASP A 251 -12.28 -7.76 -9.72
CA ASP A 251 -13.09 -8.62 -8.87
C ASP A 251 -14.10 -7.81 -8.04
N ALA A 252 -14.03 -6.48 -8.08
CA ALA A 252 -14.91 -5.55 -7.36
C ALA A 252 -15.34 -4.37 -8.24
N GLY A 253 -16.63 -4.04 -8.20
CA GLY A 253 -17.28 -2.99 -9.00
C GLY A 253 -17.25 -1.60 -8.40
N TYR A 254 -16.42 -1.32 -7.38
CA TYR A 254 -16.45 -0.05 -6.66
C TYR A 254 -16.28 1.17 -7.56
N ILE A 255 -15.36 1.15 -8.53
CA ILE A 255 -15.19 2.29 -9.46
C ILE A 255 -16.46 2.50 -10.27
N ALA A 256 -17.01 1.44 -10.87
CA ALA A 256 -18.22 1.51 -11.68
C ALA A 256 -19.41 2.04 -10.87
N ALA A 257 -19.60 1.52 -9.66
CA ALA A 257 -20.66 1.94 -8.75
C ALA A 257 -20.49 3.41 -8.33
N TYR A 258 -19.30 3.83 -7.91
CA TYR A 258 -19.06 5.21 -7.48
C TYR A 258 -19.26 6.22 -8.62
N VAL A 259 -18.79 5.91 -9.82
CA VAL A 259 -18.98 6.81 -10.96
C VAL A 259 -20.46 6.88 -11.36
N THR A 260 -21.16 5.75 -11.35
CA THR A 260 -22.61 5.69 -11.62
C THR A 260 -23.40 6.49 -10.60
N LEU A 261 -23.03 6.46 -9.32
CA LEU A 261 -23.69 7.26 -8.29
C LEU A 261 -23.33 8.75 -8.38
N ALA A 262 -22.11 9.06 -8.83
CA ALA A 262 -21.67 10.45 -9.02
C ALA A 262 -22.19 11.09 -10.31
N SER A 263 -22.64 10.29 -11.28
CA SER A 263 -23.08 10.73 -12.60
C SER A 263 -24.50 10.24 -12.91
N ASN A 264 -25.41 11.15 -13.25
CA ASN A 264 -26.77 10.78 -13.64
C ASN A 264 -26.87 10.25 -15.10
N GLU A 265 -25.75 10.03 -15.78
CA GLU A 265 -25.72 9.67 -17.21
C GLU A 265 -25.68 8.17 -17.48
N VAL A 266 -25.44 7.34 -16.47
CA VAL A 266 -25.30 5.89 -16.63
C VAL A 266 -26.67 5.23 -16.55
N ASN A 267 -27.11 4.61 -17.65
CA ASN A 267 -28.39 3.88 -17.69
C ASN A 267 -28.27 2.43 -17.17
N TYR A 268 -27.14 1.78 -17.43
CA TYR A 268 -26.86 0.41 -16.98
C TYR A 268 -25.44 0.34 -16.42
N CYS A 269 -25.30 -0.18 -15.20
CA CYS A 269 -24.02 -0.42 -14.55
C CYS A 269 -23.83 -1.92 -14.37
N LEU A 270 -22.80 -2.48 -15.03
CA LEU A 270 -22.46 -3.90 -14.95
C LEU A 270 -21.24 -4.04 -14.04
N VAL A 271 -21.39 -4.87 -13.00
CA VAL A 271 -20.36 -5.06 -11.95
C VAL A 271 -20.17 -6.55 -11.68
N PRO A 272 -18.96 -7.01 -11.30
CA PRO A 272 -18.68 -8.42 -11.07
C PRO A 272 -19.52 -9.05 -9.95
N GLU A 273 -20.02 -8.26 -9.01
CA GLU A 273 -20.86 -8.73 -7.89
C GLU A 273 -22.29 -9.12 -8.31
N VAL A 274 -22.74 -8.69 -9.49
CA VAL A 274 -24.10 -8.94 -9.99
C VAL A 274 -24.00 -9.71 -11.30
N HIS A 275 -24.41 -10.98 -11.29
CA HIS A 275 -24.47 -11.78 -12.51
C HIS A 275 -25.44 -11.18 -13.52
N PHE A 276 -25.05 -11.22 -14.80
CA PHE A 276 -25.86 -10.80 -15.93
C PHE A 276 -25.71 -11.80 -17.08
N ASP A 277 -26.79 -12.02 -17.84
CA ASP A 277 -26.89 -12.94 -18.99
C ASP A 277 -26.87 -12.19 -20.33
#